data_AF-A0A0F9D2W5-F1
#
_entry.id   AF-A0A0F9D2W5-F1
#
_cell.length_a   1.000
_cell.length_b   1.000
_cell.length_c   1.000
_cell.angle_alpha   90.00
_cell.angle_beta   90.00
_cell.angle_gamma   90.00
#
_symmetry.space_group_name_H-M   'P 1'
#
loop_
_entity.id
_entity.type
_entity.pdbx_description
1 polymer ?
#
loop_
_entity_poly.entity_id
_entity_poly.type
_entity_poly.pdbx_seq_one_letter_code
_entity_poly.pdbx_strand_id
1 'polypeptide(L)'
;MATGSRVIVYYITGGGRELAEKLSEAMPETECVSYTRDSVSRDWQTAKALVFIMASGIAVRSVASFLKDKKEDPAILVMDEKAAHVVSLAGGHEAGANDLAREIASVTGATPVITTGTDSNELTSIDVFARDHGLVIENRGYLSHISRRHIRQTLLKVFNETTIELTDDLLGVRDVRKADVIISSRLYEVDALMFRPRELYLGLGVNSGTGAEEIEKEVSKFLKDNGFSPASLALIATHEKKKREEAGLKEFAEKMGVRILGFTTEELNCVKGVEESPAAMKALGVRAVAEPASLLASGAKELTIKKVKCKNVTLSLSIARRGRLDVVGTGPGGLEYITPNAIKAIRESDVVVGFKSYLDLIKPLLPGKEVVSSAMTQEVKRVQRAVELATDGRKVALVSGGDPGVYAMAGLAYEVA
;
A
#
# COMPACT_ATOMS: atom_id res chain seq x y z
N MET A 1 -1.51 12.32 -15.89
CA MET A 1 -2.76 13.08 -15.72
C MET A 1 -3.32 12.74 -14.35
N ALA A 2 -3.62 13.75 -13.52
CA ALA A 2 -4.00 13.57 -12.13
C ALA A 2 -5.29 12.75 -12.02
N THR A 3 -5.20 11.54 -11.48
CA THR A 3 -6.35 10.74 -11.03
C THR A 3 -6.94 11.47 -9.82
N GLY A 4 -7.98 12.27 -10.07
CA GLY A 4 -8.53 13.22 -9.12
C GLY A 4 -9.33 12.56 -8.00
N SER A 5 -9.11 13.02 -6.78
CA SER A 5 -9.91 12.72 -5.58
C SER A 5 -11.30 13.39 -5.59
N ARG A 6 -11.79 13.83 -6.74
CA ARG A 6 -12.96 14.72 -6.87
C ARG A 6 -14.25 13.96 -6.62
N VAL A 7 -15.04 14.42 -5.65
CA VAL A 7 -16.38 13.88 -5.34
C VAL A 7 -17.42 14.90 -5.79
N ILE A 8 -18.37 14.51 -6.65
CA ILE A 8 -19.41 15.43 -7.14
C ILE A 8 -20.68 15.24 -6.33
N VAL A 9 -21.21 16.32 -5.78
CA VAL A 9 -22.46 16.32 -5.01
C VAL A 9 -23.53 17.02 -5.83
N TYR A 10 -24.45 16.22 -6.37
CA TYR A 10 -25.58 16.70 -7.15
C TYR A 10 -26.78 17.03 -6.26
N TYR A 11 -27.39 18.19 -6.46
CA TYR A 11 -28.62 18.60 -5.78
C TYR A 11 -29.66 19.14 -6.77
N ILE A 12 -30.94 19.10 -6.38
CA ILE A 12 -32.06 19.67 -7.16
C ILE A 12 -32.79 20.77 -6.39
N THR A 13 -33.01 20.57 -5.09
CA THR A 13 -33.80 21.46 -4.24
C THR A 13 -32.91 22.44 -3.46
N GLY A 14 -33.51 23.48 -2.89
CA GLY A 14 -32.82 24.40 -1.97
C GLY A 14 -32.28 23.67 -0.73
N GLY A 15 -33.09 22.80 -0.10
CA GLY A 15 -32.62 21.98 1.03
C GLY A 15 -31.50 21.01 0.64
N GLY A 16 -31.56 20.43 -0.56
CA GLY A 16 -30.47 19.61 -1.08
C GLY A 16 -29.19 20.40 -1.32
N ARG A 17 -29.30 21.67 -1.73
CA ARG A 17 -28.15 22.57 -1.88
C ARG A 17 -27.50 22.88 -0.53
N GLU A 18 -28.27 23.19 0.50
CA GLU A 18 -27.75 23.44 1.85
C GLU A 18 -27.00 22.21 2.39
N LEU A 19 -27.55 21.01 2.18
CA LEU A 19 -26.87 19.77 2.55
C LEU A 19 -25.58 19.54 1.73
N ALA A 20 -25.58 19.86 0.44
CA ALA A 20 -24.38 19.77 -0.40
C ALA A 20 -23.30 20.75 0.09
N GLU A 21 -23.66 22.00 0.38
CA GLU A 21 -22.75 23.02 0.91
C GLU A 21 -22.16 22.58 2.26
N LYS A 22 -22.98 22.01 3.16
CA LYS A 22 -22.50 21.41 4.42
C LYS A 22 -21.48 20.29 4.19
N LEU A 23 -21.70 19.44 3.18
CA LEU A 23 -20.73 18.40 2.81
C LEU A 23 -19.43 19.02 2.28
N SER A 24 -19.52 20.08 1.49
CA SER A 24 -18.33 20.78 0.94
C SER A 24 -17.51 21.52 1.99
N GLU A 25 -18.14 22.03 3.03
CA GLU A 25 -17.43 22.58 4.19
C GLU A 25 -16.64 21.52 4.97
N ALA A 26 -17.21 20.32 5.13
CA ALA A 26 -16.59 19.24 5.89
C ALA A 26 -15.62 18.38 5.07
N MET A 27 -15.82 18.30 3.75
CA MET A 27 -15.09 17.43 2.82
C MET A 27 -14.59 18.28 1.63
N PRO A 28 -13.39 18.89 1.73
CA PRO A 28 -12.87 19.86 0.74
C PRO A 28 -12.70 19.33 -0.68
N GLU A 29 -12.68 18.01 -0.87
CA GLU A 29 -12.62 17.35 -2.17
C GLU A 29 -13.97 17.26 -2.90
N THR A 30 -15.05 17.71 -2.24
CA THR A 30 -16.40 17.68 -2.80
C THR A 30 -16.73 18.96 -3.56
N GLU A 31 -17.39 18.81 -4.71
CA GLU A 31 -17.86 19.90 -5.56
C GLU A 31 -19.38 19.84 -5.70
N CYS A 32 -20.06 20.91 -5.29
CA CYS A 32 -21.51 21.04 -5.37
C CYS A 32 -21.95 21.45 -6.78
N VAL A 33 -22.79 20.63 -7.40
CA VAL A 33 -23.27 20.86 -8.78
C VAL A 33 -24.79 20.74 -8.82
N SER A 34 -25.44 21.77 -9.39
CA SER A 34 -26.89 21.67 -9.68
C SER A 34 -27.13 20.57 -10.71
N TYR A 35 -28.00 19.63 -10.40
CA TYR A 35 -28.20 18.43 -11.20
C TYR A 35 -28.82 18.73 -12.55
N THR A 36 -28.15 18.27 -13.60
CA THR A 36 -28.72 18.08 -14.95
C THR A 36 -28.29 16.72 -15.49
N ARG A 37 -29.04 16.16 -16.44
CA ARG A 37 -28.64 14.88 -17.05
C ARG A 37 -27.28 14.97 -17.74
N ASP A 38 -26.96 16.12 -18.34
CA ASP A 38 -25.69 16.36 -19.01
C ASP A 38 -24.53 16.51 -18.02
N SER A 39 -24.77 17.03 -16.81
CA SER A 39 -23.74 17.14 -15.78
C SER A 39 -23.17 15.78 -15.39
N VAL A 40 -24.02 14.74 -15.26
CA VAL A 40 -23.57 13.37 -14.96
C VAL A 40 -22.64 12.85 -16.05
N SER A 41 -23.01 13.06 -17.33
CA SER A 41 -22.17 12.62 -18.45
C SER A 41 -20.81 13.30 -18.48
N ARG A 42 -20.76 14.59 -18.13
CA ARG A 42 -19.51 15.36 -18.08
C ARG A 42 -18.59 14.85 -16.98
N ASP A 43 -19.14 14.59 -15.80
CA ASP A 43 -18.33 14.30 -14.63
C ASP A 43 -17.97 12.80 -14.49
N TRP A 44 -18.69 11.89 -15.18
CA TRP A 44 -18.53 10.43 -15.10
C TRP A 44 -17.09 9.93 -15.18
N GLN A 45 -16.28 10.48 -16.10
CA GLN A 45 -14.89 10.03 -16.32
C GLN A 45 -13.87 10.67 -15.38
N THR A 46 -14.25 11.76 -14.70
CA THR A 46 -13.30 12.58 -13.94
C THR A 46 -13.54 12.52 -12.43
N ALA A 47 -14.74 12.14 -12.02
CA ALA A 47 -15.11 12.01 -10.62
C ALA A 47 -14.72 10.63 -10.08
N LYS A 48 -14.23 10.60 -8.84
CA LYS A 48 -14.04 9.35 -8.08
C LYS A 48 -15.38 8.83 -7.56
N ALA A 49 -16.28 9.75 -7.18
CA ALA A 49 -17.59 9.43 -6.66
C ALA A 49 -18.63 10.47 -7.07
N LEU A 50 -19.87 10.02 -7.23
CA LEU A 50 -21.06 10.83 -7.50
C LEU A 50 -22.08 10.61 -6.37
N VAL A 51 -22.37 11.67 -5.62
CA VAL A 51 -23.34 11.69 -4.53
C VAL A 51 -24.58 12.45 -5.00
N PHE A 52 -25.73 11.80 -5.00
CA PHE A 52 -26.97 12.37 -5.50
C PHE A 52 -27.92 12.69 -4.34
N ILE A 53 -28.11 13.99 -4.03
CA ILE A 53 -29.09 14.47 -3.05
C ILE A 53 -30.44 14.66 -3.74
N MET A 54 -31.16 13.55 -3.90
CA MET A 54 -32.44 13.46 -4.61
C MET A 54 -33.07 12.07 -4.42
N ALA A 55 -34.27 11.86 -4.97
CA ALA A 55 -34.89 10.54 -4.98
C ALA A 55 -34.02 9.51 -5.75
N SER A 56 -33.84 8.32 -5.17
CA SER A 56 -33.02 7.24 -5.73
C SER A 56 -33.41 6.85 -7.16
N GLY A 57 -34.71 6.89 -7.49
CA GLY A 57 -35.18 6.60 -8.85
C GLY A 57 -34.65 7.58 -9.92
N ILE A 58 -34.39 8.84 -9.57
CA ILE A 58 -33.79 9.82 -10.49
C ILE A 58 -32.32 9.49 -10.70
N ALA A 59 -31.57 9.26 -9.61
CA ALA A 59 -30.16 8.89 -9.66
C ALA A 59 -29.93 7.59 -10.43
N VAL A 60 -30.70 6.53 -10.16
CA VAL A 60 -30.56 5.25 -10.88
C VAL A 60 -30.78 5.43 -12.38
N ARG A 61 -31.82 6.17 -12.79
CA ARG A 61 -32.09 6.43 -14.22
C ARG A 61 -31.07 7.35 -14.89
N SER A 62 -30.34 8.16 -14.12
CA SER A 62 -29.31 9.05 -14.66
C SER A 62 -27.99 8.32 -14.89
N VAL A 63 -27.65 7.34 -14.04
CA VAL A 63 -26.40 6.57 -14.15
C VAL A 63 -26.54 5.27 -14.95
N ALA A 64 -27.76 4.73 -15.11
CA ALA A 64 -27.98 3.39 -15.68
C ALA A 64 -27.33 3.15 -17.06
N SER A 65 -27.29 4.16 -17.94
CA SER A 65 -26.68 4.04 -19.26
C SER A 65 -25.15 4.10 -19.26
N PHE A 66 -24.56 4.52 -18.14
CA PHE A 66 -23.12 4.70 -18.01
C PHE A 66 -22.45 3.55 -17.24
N LEU A 67 -23.20 2.86 -16.38
CA LEU A 67 -22.72 1.69 -15.64
C LEU A 67 -22.28 0.58 -16.61
N LYS A 68 -21.01 0.17 -16.51
CA LYS A 68 -20.41 -0.84 -17.39
C LYS A 68 -19.60 -1.87 -16.61
N ASP A 69 -18.65 -1.39 -15.81
CA ASP A 69 -17.73 -2.25 -15.07
C ASP A 69 -17.50 -1.68 -13.67
N LYS A 70 -17.71 -2.52 -12.66
CA LYS A 70 -17.49 -2.18 -11.24
C LYS A 70 -16.07 -1.68 -10.94
N LYS A 71 -15.10 -1.93 -11.84
CA LYS A 71 -13.70 -1.50 -11.73
C LYS A 71 -13.45 -0.06 -12.18
N GLU A 72 -14.23 0.42 -13.15
CA GLU A 72 -14.03 1.72 -13.79
C GLU A 72 -15.13 2.72 -13.44
N ASP A 73 -16.31 2.21 -13.09
CA ASP A 73 -17.44 3.04 -12.69
C ASP A 73 -17.12 3.77 -11.37
N PRO A 74 -17.43 5.07 -11.25
CA PRO A 74 -17.26 5.81 -10.01
C PRO A 74 -18.17 5.26 -8.90
N ALA A 75 -17.81 5.54 -7.65
CA ALA A 75 -18.70 5.25 -6.53
C ALA A 75 -20.00 6.05 -6.65
N ILE A 76 -21.15 5.38 -6.54
CA ILE A 76 -22.46 6.03 -6.67
C ILE A 76 -23.20 5.95 -5.34
N LEU A 77 -23.57 7.10 -4.80
CA LEU A 77 -24.31 7.24 -3.56
C LEU A 77 -25.58 8.07 -3.75
N VAL A 78 -26.62 7.78 -2.97
CA VAL A 78 -27.84 8.59 -2.92
C VAL A 78 -28.14 9.02 -1.50
N MET A 79 -28.56 10.26 -1.34
CA MET A 79 -29.05 10.82 -0.09
C MET A 79 -30.39 11.50 -0.27
N ASP A 80 -31.22 11.49 0.76
CA ASP A 80 -32.35 12.40 0.85
C ASP A 80 -31.92 13.79 1.36
N GLU A 81 -32.69 14.82 1.01
CA GLU A 81 -32.37 16.21 1.35
C GLU A 81 -32.38 16.51 2.86
N LYS A 82 -32.98 15.62 3.68
CA LYS A 82 -33.00 15.77 5.15
C LYS A 82 -31.85 15.00 5.81
N ALA A 83 -30.96 14.39 5.03
CA ALA A 83 -29.89 13.54 5.50
C ALA A 83 -30.39 12.43 6.44
N ALA A 84 -31.55 11.82 6.17
CA ALA A 84 -32.00 10.68 6.94
C ALA A 84 -31.16 9.42 6.60
N HIS A 85 -30.84 9.23 5.32
CA HIS A 85 -30.10 8.08 4.82
C HIS A 85 -29.05 8.47 3.78
N VAL A 86 -27.97 7.70 3.76
CA VAL A 86 -26.98 7.69 2.68
C VAL A 86 -26.82 6.26 2.18
N VAL A 87 -27.26 6.03 0.94
CA VAL A 87 -27.34 4.70 0.33
C VAL A 87 -26.15 4.49 -0.61
N SER A 88 -25.36 3.45 -0.36
CA SER A 88 -24.33 2.97 -1.29
C SER A 88 -25.01 2.20 -2.43
N LEU A 89 -25.11 2.80 -3.63
CA LEU A 89 -25.83 2.21 -4.77
C LEU A 89 -24.94 1.35 -5.66
N ALA A 90 -23.74 1.82 -5.99
CA ALA A 90 -22.80 1.11 -6.85
C ALA A 90 -21.36 1.45 -6.47
N GLY A 91 -20.42 0.53 -6.75
CA GLY A 91 -19.02 0.73 -6.41
C GLY A 91 -18.67 0.53 -4.93
N GLY A 92 -19.45 -0.30 -4.21
CA GLY A 92 -19.33 -0.52 -2.76
C GLY A 92 -17.91 -0.71 -2.23
N HIS A 93 -17.18 -1.69 -2.77
CA HIS A 93 -15.81 -2.03 -2.34
C HIS A 93 -14.73 -1.37 -3.20
N GLU A 94 -14.64 -1.71 -4.49
CA GLU A 94 -13.56 -1.24 -5.38
C GLU A 94 -13.52 0.28 -5.54
N ALA A 95 -14.66 0.93 -5.76
CA ALA A 95 -14.73 2.38 -5.92
C ALA A 95 -14.87 3.15 -4.58
N GLY A 96 -15.07 2.43 -3.46
CA GLY A 96 -15.14 3.01 -2.11
C GLY A 96 -16.48 3.63 -1.71
N ALA A 97 -17.59 3.25 -2.35
CA ALA A 97 -18.90 3.83 -2.04
C ALA A 97 -19.38 3.52 -0.60
N ASN A 98 -18.99 2.38 -0.03
CA ASN A 98 -19.36 2.02 1.34
C ASN A 98 -18.66 2.91 2.38
N ASP A 99 -17.36 3.14 2.21
CA ASP A 99 -16.57 3.97 3.12
C ASP A 99 -17.01 5.42 3.03
N LEU A 100 -17.22 5.92 1.80
CA LEU A 100 -17.75 7.26 1.59
C LEU A 100 -19.16 7.43 2.19
N ALA A 101 -20.01 6.39 2.16
CA ALA A 101 -21.32 6.44 2.80
C ALA A 101 -21.19 6.58 4.34
N ARG A 102 -20.25 5.86 4.96
CA ARG A 102 -19.98 5.97 6.41
C ARG A 102 -19.38 7.33 6.78
N GLU A 103 -18.48 7.85 5.96
CA GLU A 103 -17.88 9.16 6.13
C GLU A 103 -18.94 10.27 6.05
N ILE A 104 -19.74 10.28 4.99
CA ILE A 104 -20.87 11.20 4.82
C ILE A 104 -21.86 11.09 5.99
N ALA A 105 -22.17 9.88 6.45
CA ALA A 105 -23.01 9.66 7.63
C ALA A 105 -22.42 10.31 8.89
N SER A 106 -21.10 10.21 9.10
CA SER A 106 -20.42 10.82 10.25
C SER A 106 -20.51 12.35 10.26
N VAL A 107 -20.54 12.98 9.08
CA VAL A 107 -20.66 14.44 8.93
C VAL A 107 -22.11 14.92 9.05
N THR A 108 -23.02 14.18 8.42
CA THR A 108 -24.41 14.64 8.22
C THR A 108 -25.38 14.16 9.29
N GLY A 109 -25.02 13.09 10.02
CA GLY A 109 -25.93 12.38 10.92
C GLY A 109 -26.83 11.37 10.22
N ALA A 110 -26.65 11.17 8.91
CA ALA A 110 -27.42 10.20 8.13
C ALA A 110 -27.15 8.76 8.56
N THR A 111 -28.13 7.89 8.37
CA THR A 111 -27.93 6.44 8.54
C THR A 111 -27.34 5.84 7.25
N PRO A 112 -26.15 5.22 7.28
CA PRO A 112 -25.61 4.57 6.10
C PRO A 112 -26.36 3.28 5.77
N VAL A 113 -26.78 3.12 4.52
CA VAL A 113 -27.47 1.94 4.02
C VAL A 113 -26.53 1.20 3.06
N ILE A 114 -25.91 0.13 3.57
CA ILE A 114 -24.92 -0.70 2.86
C ILE A 114 -25.46 -2.14 2.80
N THR A 115 -25.51 -2.72 1.60
CA THR A 115 -26.15 -4.03 1.35
C THR A 115 -25.18 -5.08 0.79
N THR A 116 -23.89 -4.76 0.69
CA THR A 116 -22.87 -5.69 0.22
C THR A 116 -22.74 -6.87 1.18
N GLY A 117 -22.80 -8.09 0.64
CA GLY A 117 -22.86 -9.33 1.43
C GLY A 117 -21.64 -9.61 2.32
N THR A 118 -20.50 -8.95 2.11
CA THR A 118 -19.37 -9.01 3.06
C THR A 118 -19.63 -8.12 4.27
N ASP A 119 -20.12 -6.90 4.08
CA ASP A 119 -20.44 -5.96 5.17
C ASP A 119 -21.62 -6.45 6.02
N SER A 120 -22.65 -7.04 5.42
CA SER A 120 -23.78 -7.62 6.17
C SER A 120 -23.39 -8.81 7.04
N ASN A 121 -22.25 -9.46 6.76
CA ASN A 121 -21.70 -10.57 7.55
C ASN A 121 -20.50 -10.14 8.40
N GLU A 122 -20.16 -8.83 8.45
CA GLU A 122 -18.97 -8.29 9.12
C GLU A 122 -17.65 -8.95 8.67
N LEU A 123 -17.62 -9.45 7.43
CA LEU A 123 -16.46 -10.10 6.83
C LEU A 123 -15.59 -9.11 6.07
N THR A 124 -14.29 -9.33 6.14
CA THR A 124 -13.26 -8.60 5.41
C THR A 124 -13.47 -8.76 3.91
N SER A 125 -13.60 -7.64 3.21
CA SER A 125 -13.53 -7.60 1.75
C SER A 125 -12.08 -7.88 1.33
N ILE A 126 -11.90 -8.95 0.56
CA ILE A 126 -10.58 -9.45 0.15
C ILE A 126 -9.89 -8.49 -0.81
N ASP A 127 -10.65 -7.78 -1.64
CA ASP A 127 -10.15 -6.74 -2.54
C ASP A 127 -9.80 -5.44 -1.82
N VAL A 128 -10.55 -5.04 -0.80
CA VAL A 128 -10.20 -3.91 0.07
C VAL A 128 -8.96 -4.24 0.88
N PHE A 129 -8.89 -5.44 1.48
CA PHE A 129 -7.71 -5.93 2.18
C PHE A 129 -6.45 -5.86 1.29
N ALA A 130 -6.55 -6.28 0.02
CA ALA A 130 -5.44 -6.18 -0.91
C ALA A 130 -5.01 -4.72 -1.16
N ARG A 131 -5.98 -3.82 -1.36
CA ARG A 131 -5.73 -2.39 -1.61
C ARG A 131 -5.05 -1.72 -0.42
N ASP A 132 -5.58 -1.91 0.78
CA ASP A 132 -5.11 -1.24 2.00
C ASP A 132 -3.68 -1.64 2.35
N HIS A 133 -3.28 -2.86 1.99
CA HIS A 133 -1.93 -3.36 2.17
C HIS A 133 -1.01 -3.15 0.95
N GLY A 134 -1.51 -2.50 -0.11
CA GLY A 134 -0.75 -2.23 -1.34
C GLY A 134 -0.36 -3.50 -2.11
N LEU A 135 -1.17 -4.55 -2.03
CA LEU A 135 -1.01 -5.83 -2.71
C LEU A 135 -1.61 -5.78 -4.12
N VAL A 136 -0.94 -6.42 -5.08
CA VAL A 136 -1.48 -6.61 -6.44
C VAL A 136 -2.18 -7.96 -6.51
N ILE A 137 -3.44 -7.95 -6.96
CA ILE A 137 -4.19 -9.18 -7.24
C ILE A 137 -3.79 -9.67 -8.64
N GLU A 138 -3.03 -10.76 -8.74
CA GLU A 138 -2.48 -11.24 -10.02
C GLU A 138 -3.53 -11.97 -10.85
N ASN A 139 -4.19 -12.98 -10.27
CA ASN A 139 -5.23 -13.77 -10.94
C ASN A 139 -6.64 -13.28 -10.59
N ARG A 140 -6.94 -12.01 -10.89
CA ARG A 140 -8.23 -11.35 -10.54
C ARG A 140 -9.49 -12.15 -10.89
N GLY A 141 -9.46 -13.02 -11.91
CA GLY A 141 -10.59 -13.91 -12.23
C GLY A 141 -11.04 -14.81 -11.07
N TYR A 142 -10.11 -15.15 -10.16
CA TYR A 142 -10.39 -15.96 -8.96
C TYR A 142 -11.10 -15.19 -7.84
N LEU A 143 -11.08 -13.85 -7.87
CA LEU A 143 -11.61 -13.03 -6.78
C LEU A 143 -13.08 -13.34 -6.51
N SER A 144 -13.89 -13.45 -7.56
CA SER A 144 -15.33 -13.75 -7.41
C SER A 144 -15.61 -15.10 -6.77
N HIS A 145 -14.76 -16.10 -7.03
CA HIS A 145 -14.87 -17.42 -6.42
C HIS A 145 -14.51 -17.37 -4.93
N ILE A 146 -13.39 -16.73 -4.59
CA ILE A 146 -12.92 -16.59 -3.22
C ILE A 146 -13.86 -15.73 -2.37
N SER A 147 -14.38 -14.60 -2.89
CA SER A 147 -15.34 -13.78 -2.14
C SER A 147 -16.62 -14.55 -1.80
N ARG A 148 -17.14 -15.36 -2.73
CA ARG A 148 -18.32 -16.23 -2.46
C ARG A 148 -18.00 -17.30 -1.43
N ARG A 149 -16.79 -17.86 -1.49
CA ARG A 149 -16.31 -18.85 -0.51
C ARG A 149 -16.17 -18.22 0.87
N HIS A 150 -15.66 -17.00 0.96
CA HIS A 150 -15.54 -16.24 2.20
C HIS A 150 -16.91 -16.08 2.88
N ILE A 151 -17.91 -15.62 2.13
CA ILE A 151 -19.28 -15.45 2.63
C ILE A 151 -19.88 -16.77 3.14
N ARG A 152 -19.54 -17.92 2.53
CA ARG A 152 -20.07 -19.23 2.94
C ARG A 152 -19.32 -19.86 4.12
N GLN A 153 -17.99 -19.72 4.15
CA GLN A 153 -17.14 -20.43 5.11
C GLN A 153 -16.77 -19.57 6.32
N THR A 154 -17.04 -18.25 6.27
CA THR A 154 -16.69 -17.20 7.24
C THR A 154 -15.21 -17.08 7.60
N LEU A 155 -14.38 -18.05 7.22
CA LEU A 155 -12.94 -18.08 7.42
C LEU A 155 -12.26 -18.49 6.12
N LEU A 156 -11.29 -17.69 5.69
CA LEU A 156 -10.39 -18.03 4.58
C LEU A 156 -9.01 -18.38 5.10
N LYS A 157 -8.41 -19.43 4.53
CA LYS A 157 -7.04 -19.82 4.84
C LYS A 157 -6.07 -18.98 4.03
N VAL A 158 -5.17 -18.30 4.70
CA VAL A 158 -4.20 -17.41 4.06
C VAL A 158 -2.78 -17.91 4.34
N PHE A 159 -2.02 -18.19 3.28
CA PHE A 159 -0.58 -18.39 3.39
C PHE A 159 0.10 -17.03 3.18
N ASN A 160 0.79 -16.54 4.21
CA ASN A 160 1.37 -15.20 4.23
C ASN A 160 2.87 -15.27 4.52
N GLU A 161 3.70 -14.92 3.53
CA GLU A 161 5.16 -14.85 3.69
C GLU A 161 5.66 -13.45 4.10
N THR A 162 4.74 -12.51 4.29
CA THR A 162 5.03 -11.12 4.65
C THR A 162 4.76 -10.86 6.12
N THR A 163 4.99 -9.62 6.56
CA THR A 163 4.64 -9.15 7.91
C THR A 163 3.24 -8.54 8.01
N ILE A 164 2.43 -8.63 6.95
CA ILE A 164 1.06 -8.10 6.93
C ILE A 164 0.22 -8.81 7.99
N GLU A 165 -0.49 -8.03 8.81
CA GLU A 165 -1.42 -8.57 9.79
C GLU A 165 -2.70 -9.04 9.10
N LEU A 166 -3.16 -10.22 9.50
CA LEU A 166 -4.41 -10.79 9.03
C LEU A 166 -5.54 -10.42 9.99
N THR A 167 -6.72 -10.18 9.46
CA THR A 167 -7.95 -9.99 10.24
C THR A 167 -8.44 -11.34 10.81
N ASP A 168 -9.35 -11.29 11.78
CA ASP A 168 -9.80 -12.49 12.51
C ASP A 168 -10.46 -13.56 11.62
N ASP A 169 -11.05 -13.15 10.50
CA ASP A 169 -11.65 -13.99 9.47
C ASP A 169 -10.66 -14.52 8.43
N LEU A 170 -9.38 -14.15 8.52
CA LEU A 170 -8.28 -14.60 7.68
C LEU A 170 -7.31 -15.48 8.47
N LEU A 171 -7.52 -16.79 8.43
CA LEU A 171 -6.73 -17.76 9.18
C LEU A 171 -5.38 -18.03 8.52
N GLY A 172 -4.29 -17.62 9.18
CA GLY A 172 -2.93 -17.94 8.76
C GLY A 172 -2.64 -19.44 8.71
N VAL A 173 -2.16 -19.94 7.57
CA VAL A 173 -1.72 -21.34 7.38
C VAL A 173 -0.25 -21.41 6.97
N ARG A 174 0.43 -22.50 7.36
CA ARG A 174 1.84 -22.76 7.00
C ARG A 174 2.03 -23.57 5.73
N ASP A 175 1.01 -24.31 5.30
CA ASP A 175 1.07 -25.14 4.09
C ASP A 175 0.35 -24.41 2.96
N VAL A 176 1.12 -23.99 1.95
CA VAL A 176 0.61 -23.25 0.78
C VAL A 176 -0.49 -23.99 0.03
N ARG A 177 -0.48 -25.33 0.04
CA ARG A 177 -1.48 -26.16 -0.68
C ARG A 177 -2.85 -26.14 -0.01
N LYS A 178 -2.93 -25.65 1.22
CA LYS A 178 -4.18 -25.54 2.00
C LYS A 178 -4.75 -24.12 1.96
N ALA A 179 -4.08 -23.18 1.31
CA ALA A 179 -4.45 -21.78 1.30
C ALA A 179 -5.53 -21.50 0.25
N ASP A 180 -6.51 -20.67 0.61
CA ASP A 180 -7.48 -20.08 -0.32
C ASP A 180 -6.90 -18.78 -0.93
N VAL A 181 -6.04 -18.08 -0.17
CA VAL A 181 -5.32 -16.86 -0.57
C VAL A 181 -3.83 -17.00 -0.25
N ILE A 182 -2.97 -16.55 -1.16
CA ILE A 182 -1.52 -16.56 -0.99
C ILE A 182 -0.99 -15.14 -1.10
N ILE A 183 -0.28 -14.67 -0.08
CA ILE A 183 0.42 -13.39 -0.06
C ILE A 183 1.92 -13.67 -0.18
N SER A 184 2.46 -13.54 -1.38
CA SER A 184 3.87 -13.83 -1.64
C SER A 184 4.36 -13.26 -2.98
N SER A 185 5.64 -12.87 -3.02
CA SER A 185 6.35 -12.57 -4.26
C SER A 185 6.78 -13.80 -5.07
N ARG A 186 6.68 -15.00 -4.48
CA ARG A 186 7.05 -16.29 -5.10
C ARG A 186 5.97 -16.85 -6.01
N LEU A 187 6.40 -17.56 -7.04
CA LEU A 187 5.50 -18.31 -7.93
C LEU A 187 5.11 -19.64 -7.27
N TYR A 188 3.81 -19.93 -7.25
CA TYR A 188 3.23 -21.17 -6.76
C TYR A 188 2.24 -21.72 -7.77
N GLU A 189 2.29 -23.04 -8.00
CA GLU A 189 1.36 -23.76 -8.85
C GLU A 189 0.26 -24.42 -7.99
N VAL A 190 -0.65 -23.60 -7.49
CA VAL A 190 -1.76 -24.04 -6.63
C VAL A 190 -3.04 -23.27 -6.96
N ASP A 191 -4.17 -23.88 -6.60
CA ASP A 191 -5.51 -23.34 -6.83
C ASP A 191 -5.89 -22.34 -5.73
N ALA A 192 -5.33 -21.13 -5.80
CA ALA A 192 -5.54 -20.07 -4.81
C ALA A 192 -5.54 -18.66 -5.44
N LEU A 193 -6.13 -17.68 -4.75
CA LEU A 193 -6.02 -16.27 -5.13
C LEU A 193 -4.64 -15.73 -4.74
N MET A 194 -3.96 -15.11 -5.71
CA MET A 194 -2.56 -14.67 -5.58
C MET A 194 -2.50 -13.16 -5.34
N PHE A 195 -2.01 -12.80 -4.16
CA PHE A 195 -1.67 -11.45 -3.76
C PHE A 195 -0.16 -11.25 -3.81
N ARG A 196 0.26 -10.22 -4.54
CA ARG A 196 1.65 -9.93 -4.84
C ARG A 196 2.08 -8.66 -4.10
N PRO A 197 2.93 -8.77 -3.06
CA PRO A 197 3.53 -7.60 -2.44
C PRO A 197 4.50 -6.92 -3.42
N ARG A 198 4.45 -5.58 -3.50
CA ARG A 198 5.43 -4.79 -4.25
C ARG A 198 6.70 -4.62 -3.41
N GLU A 199 7.55 -5.64 -3.44
CA GLU A 199 8.76 -5.74 -2.61
C GLU A 199 10.03 -6.12 -3.39
N LEU A 200 9.92 -6.37 -4.70
CA LEU A 200 11.07 -6.70 -5.55
C LEU A 200 11.70 -5.44 -6.15
N TYR A 201 12.98 -5.22 -5.89
CA TYR A 201 13.76 -4.08 -6.37
C TYR A 201 14.79 -4.57 -7.37
N LEU A 202 14.52 -4.31 -8.65
CA LEU A 202 15.33 -4.84 -9.74
C LEU A 202 16.44 -3.86 -10.11
N GLY A 203 17.69 -4.28 -9.91
CA GLY A 203 18.86 -3.60 -10.46
C GLY A 203 19.03 -3.93 -11.93
N LEU A 204 19.15 -2.90 -12.76
CA LEU A 204 19.18 -3.07 -14.21
C LEU A 204 20.29 -2.24 -14.86
N GLY A 205 21.26 -2.92 -15.45
CA GLY A 205 22.24 -2.34 -16.37
C GLY A 205 21.87 -2.67 -17.82
N VAL A 206 21.74 -1.67 -18.68
CA VAL A 206 21.39 -1.85 -20.09
C VAL A 206 22.44 -1.22 -21.00
N ASN A 207 22.84 -1.95 -22.05
CA ASN A 207 23.66 -1.39 -23.13
C ASN A 207 22.83 -0.37 -23.93
N SER A 208 23.50 0.58 -24.57
CA SER A 208 22.82 1.63 -25.34
C SER A 208 22.13 1.06 -26.57
N GLY A 209 20.86 1.44 -26.78
CA GLY A 209 20.06 0.99 -27.92
C GLY A 209 19.37 -0.36 -27.69
N THR A 210 19.25 -0.81 -26.44
CA THR A 210 18.55 -2.08 -26.14
C THR A 210 17.04 -1.85 -26.20
N GLY A 211 16.34 -2.63 -27.04
CA GLY A 211 14.89 -2.50 -27.23
C GLY A 211 14.07 -2.96 -26.03
N ALA A 212 12.87 -2.41 -25.84
CA ALA A 212 11.98 -2.74 -24.73
C ALA A 212 11.61 -4.23 -24.67
N GLU A 213 11.35 -4.85 -25.82
CA GLU A 213 11.03 -6.28 -25.92
C GLU A 213 12.18 -7.18 -25.46
N GLU A 214 13.43 -6.81 -25.75
CA GLU A 214 14.60 -7.55 -25.27
C GLU A 214 14.71 -7.45 -23.76
N ILE A 215 14.54 -6.24 -23.20
CA ILE A 215 14.55 -6.02 -21.74
C ILE A 215 13.45 -6.84 -21.07
N GLU A 216 12.21 -6.74 -21.57
CA GLU A 216 11.05 -7.46 -21.02
C GLU A 216 11.28 -8.97 -21.01
N LYS A 217 11.81 -9.51 -22.11
CA LYS A 217 12.10 -10.94 -22.22
C LYS A 217 13.13 -11.39 -21.19
N GLU A 218 14.25 -10.68 -21.09
CA GLU A 218 15.33 -11.07 -20.18
C GLU A 218 14.93 -10.86 -18.71
N VAL A 219 14.18 -9.80 -18.38
CA VAL A 219 13.64 -9.56 -17.03
C VAL A 219 12.62 -10.62 -16.64
N SER A 220 11.64 -10.90 -17.51
CA SER A 220 10.59 -11.89 -17.24
C SER A 220 11.18 -13.28 -17.05
N LYS A 221 12.17 -13.64 -17.89
CA LYS A 221 12.91 -14.89 -17.76
C LYS A 221 13.68 -14.93 -16.44
N PHE A 222 14.43 -13.89 -16.11
CA PHE A 222 15.20 -13.82 -14.88
C PHE A 222 14.33 -13.98 -13.62
N LEU A 223 13.18 -13.30 -13.55
CA LEU A 223 12.27 -13.44 -12.41
C LEU A 223 11.67 -14.84 -12.34
N LYS A 224 11.21 -15.39 -13.48
CA LYS A 224 10.63 -16.72 -13.55
C LYS A 224 11.62 -17.82 -13.16
N ASP A 225 12.84 -17.78 -13.70
CA ASP A 225 13.91 -18.75 -13.42
C ASP A 225 14.31 -18.73 -11.93
N ASN A 226 14.11 -17.59 -11.25
CA ASN A 226 14.33 -17.43 -9.81
C ASN A 226 13.04 -17.59 -8.96
N GLY A 227 11.93 -17.99 -9.57
CA GLY A 227 10.67 -18.28 -8.89
C GLY A 227 9.93 -17.05 -8.36
N PHE A 228 10.08 -15.89 -8.99
CA PHE A 228 9.43 -14.63 -8.60
C PHE A 228 8.40 -14.17 -9.63
N SER A 229 7.31 -13.54 -9.15
CA SER A 229 6.33 -12.90 -10.02
C SER A 229 6.75 -11.49 -10.43
N PRO A 230 6.69 -11.14 -11.74
CA PRO A 230 6.83 -9.75 -12.21
C PRO A 230 5.87 -8.76 -11.56
N ALA A 231 4.67 -9.19 -11.15
CA ALA A 231 3.68 -8.33 -10.49
C ALA A 231 4.14 -7.86 -9.09
N SER A 232 5.19 -8.47 -8.54
CA SER A 232 5.80 -8.07 -7.26
C SER A 232 6.90 -7.01 -7.41
N LEU A 233 7.19 -6.55 -8.63
CA LEU A 233 8.14 -5.46 -8.89
C LEU A 233 7.65 -4.16 -8.26
N ALA A 234 8.43 -3.66 -7.31
CA ALA A 234 8.24 -2.36 -6.69
C ALA A 234 8.79 -1.25 -7.57
N LEU A 235 10.04 -1.43 -8.06
CA LEU A 235 10.74 -0.47 -8.88
C LEU A 235 11.85 -1.13 -9.71
N ILE A 236 12.31 -0.38 -10.71
CA ILE A 236 13.53 -0.66 -11.49
C ILE A 236 14.58 0.40 -11.12
N ALA A 237 15.78 -0.04 -10.77
CA ALA A 237 16.88 0.83 -10.36
C ALA A 237 18.03 0.73 -11.38
N THR A 238 18.55 1.88 -11.80
CA THR A 238 19.64 1.95 -12.79
C THR A 238 20.52 3.19 -12.56
N HIS A 239 21.49 3.41 -13.45
CA HIS A 239 22.27 4.65 -13.50
C HIS A 239 21.43 5.81 -14.06
N GLU A 240 21.56 7.01 -13.51
CA GLU A 240 20.76 8.18 -13.88
C GLU A 240 20.81 8.51 -15.38
N LYS A 241 22.02 8.49 -15.97
CA LYS A 241 22.21 8.61 -17.42
C LYS A 241 21.34 7.62 -18.22
N LYS A 242 21.28 6.35 -17.80
CA LYS A 242 20.48 5.32 -18.47
C LYS A 242 18.98 5.54 -18.31
N LYS A 243 18.54 5.95 -17.12
CA LYS A 243 17.15 6.40 -16.90
C LYS A 243 16.77 7.54 -17.86
N ARG A 244 17.67 8.49 -18.12
CA ARG A 244 17.39 9.67 -18.97
C ARG A 244 17.46 9.36 -20.47
N GLU A 245 18.43 8.59 -20.91
CA GLU A 245 18.75 8.42 -22.34
C GLU A 245 18.16 7.15 -22.96
N GLU A 246 17.93 6.09 -22.19
CA GLU A 246 17.55 4.80 -22.75
C GLU A 246 16.03 4.69 -22.99
N ALA A 247 15.61 4.83 -24.27
CA ALA A 247 14.21 4.76 -24.65
C ALA A 247 13.57 3.40 -24.35
N GLY A 248 14.25 2.30 -24.68
CA GLY A 248 13.72 0.95 -24.45
C GLY A 248 13.48 0.62 -22.97
N LEU A 249 14.30 1.18 -22.08
CA LEU A 249 14.09 1.06 -20.64
C LEU A 249 12.81 1.78 -20.18
N LYS A 250 12.59 3.00 -20.67
CA LYS A 250 11.39 3.79 -20.31
C LYS A 250 10.12 3.11 -20.81
N GLU A 251 10.12 2.66 -22.06
CA GLU A 251 9.00 1.95 -22.67
C GLU A 251 8.67 0.65 -21.92
N PHE A 252 9.70 -0.14 -21.57
CA PHE A 252 9.51 -1.34 -20.75
C PHE A 252 8.89 -1.02 -19.39
N ALA A 253 9.40 0.00 -18.70
CA ALA A 253 8.91 0.38 -17.38
C ALA A 253 7.47 0.91 -17.41
N GLU A 254 7.12 1.67 -18.45
CA GLU A 254 5.75 2.14 -18.70
C GLU A 254 4.80 0.97 -18.96
N LYS A 255 5.18 0.02 -19.81
CA LYS A 255 4.42 -1.20 -20.08
C LYS A 255 4.16 -2.02 -18.81
N MET A 256 5.12 -2.07 -17.90
CA MET A 256 4.98 -2.76 -16.60
C MET A 256 4.24 -1.93 -15.54
N GLY A 257 4.03 -0.64 -15.75
CA GLY A 257 3.51 0.26 -14.72
C GLY A 257 4.45 0.36 -13.52
N VAL A 258 5.76 0.31 -13.75
CA VAL A 258 6.81 0.32 -12.71
C VAL A 258 7.66 1.58 -12.85
N ARG A 259 8.01 2.21 -11.73
CA ARG A 259 8.83 3.42 -11.72
C ARG A 259 10.32 3.08 -11.89
N ILE A 260 11.05 3.99 -12.56
CA ILE A 260 12.51 3.90 -12.69
C ILE A 260 13.18 4.89 -11.74
N LEU A 261 14.07 4.38 -10.88
CA LEU A 261 14.97 5.16 -10.06
C LEU A 261 16.38 5.16 -10.68
N GLY A 262 16.99 6.34 -10.73
CA GLY A 262 18.32 6.55 -11.30
C GLY A 262 19.25 7.06 -10.22
N PHE A 263 20.45 6.48 -10.12
CA PHE A 263 21.49 6.88 -9.18
C PHE A 263 22.69 7.47 -9.90
N THR A 264 23.40 8.38 -9.23
CA THR A 264 24.62 8.98 -9.76
C THR A 264 25.81 8.02 -9.71
N THR A 265 26.89 8.38 -10.39
CA THR A 265 28.15 7.63 -10.37
C THR A 265 28.71 7.53 -8.95
N GLU A 266 28.61 8.61 -8.18
CA GLU A 266 29.10 8.70 -6.80
C GLU A 266 28.32 7.76 -5.88
N GLU A 267 26.98 7.80 -5.95
CA GLU A 267 26.09 6.96 -5.14
C GLU A 267 26.36 5.47 -5.39
N LEU A 268 26.43 5.06 -6.66
CA LEU A 268 26.67 3.67 -7.03
C LEU A 268 28.05 3.18 -6.58
N ASN A 269 29.07 4.04 -6.64
CA ASN A 269 30.43 3.69 -6.22
C ASN A 269 30.60 3.64 -4.69
N CYS A 270 29.69 4.21 -3.90
CA CYS A 270 29.72 4.08 -2.43
C CYS A 270 29.34 2.68 -1.93
N VAL A 271 28.61 1.90 -2.72
CA VAL A 271 28.19 0.55 -2.34
C VAL A 271 29.38 -0.42 -2.39
N LYS A 272 29.59 -1.16 -1.31
CA LYS A 272 30.70 -2.13 -1.18
C LYS A 272 30.22 -3.54 -1.50
N GLY A 273 31.16 -4.43 -1.81
CA GLY A 273 30.86 -5.86 -2.01
C GLY A 273 30.14 -6.21 -3.32
N VAL A 274 30.18 -5.32 -4.31
CA VAL A 274 29.58 -5.53 -5.64
C VAL A 274 30.59 -6.12 -6.63
N GLU A 275 30.12 -6.95 -7.55
CA GLU A 275 30.92 -7.55 -8.62
C GLU A 275 31.15 -6.55 -9.76
N GLU A 276 32.40 -6.17 -9.97
CA GLU A 276 32.78 -5.17 -10.96
C GLU A 276 32.40 -5.55 -12.39
N SER A 277 32.09 -4.55 -13.19
CA SER A 277 31.69 -4.66 -14.58
C SER A 277 32.60 -3.76 -15.43
N PRO A 278 33.53 -4.35 -16.21
CA PRO A 278 34.42 -3.58 -17.08
C PRO A 278 33.65 -2.69 -18.07
N ALA A 279 32.50 -3.15 -18.54
CA ALA A 279 31.63 -2.39 -19.45
C ALA A 279 31.03 -1.16 -18.76
N ALA A 280 30.60 -1.29 -17.50
CA ALA A 280 30.07 -0.17 -16.74
C ALA A 280 31.17 0.86 -16.42
N MET A 281 32.37 0.39 -16.07
CA MET A 281 33.50 1.26 -15.76
C MET A 281 33.91 2.09 -16.97
N LYS A 282 33.98 1.45 -18.16
CA LYS A 282 34.32 2.14 -19.41
C LYS A 282 33.25 3.14 -19.85
N ALA A 283 31.96 2.82 -19.69
CA ALA A 283 30.87 3.61 -20.24
C ALA A 283 30.37 4.73 -19.31
N LEU A 284 30.44 4.52 -17.99
CA LEU A 284 29.77 5.35 -16.99
C LEU A 284 30.68 5.72 -15.81
N GLY A 285 31.92 5.20 -15.75
CA GLY A 285 32.82 5.46 -14.63
C GLY A 285 32.41 4.78 -13.31
N VAL A 286 31.52 3.78 -13.36
CA VAL A 286 31.03 3.05 -12.18
C VAL A 286 31.54 1.62 -12.16
N ARG A 287 31.82 1.12 -10.96
CA ARG A 287 32.26 -0.28 -10.77
C ARG A 287 31.19 -1.27 -11.22
N ALA A 288 29.92 -1.03 -10.90
CA ALA A 288 28.79 -1.81 -11.36
C ALA A 288 27.53 -0.94 -11.38
N VAL A 289 26.48 -1.37 -12.09
CA VAL A 289 25.18 -0.67 -12.12
C VAL A 289 24.11 -1.48 -11.42
N ALA A 290 23.85 -2.71 -11.88
CA ALA A 290 22.71 -3.51 -11.43
C ALA A 290 22.72 -3.72 -9.90
N GLU A 291 23.77 -4.35 -9.37
CA GLU A 291 23.89 -4.67 -7.94
C GLU A 291 23.79 -3.44 -7.02
N PRO A 292 24.61 -2.40 -7.18
CA PRO A 292 24.53 -1.24 -6.30
C PRO A 292 23.19 -0.49 -6.42
N ALA A 293 22.63 -0.39 -7.62
CA ALA A 293 21.33 0.26 -7.82
C ALA A 293 20.20 -0.51 -7.11
N SER A 294 20.20 -1.83 -7.19
CA SER A 294 19.25 -2.71 -6.50
C SER A 294 19.32 -2.52 -4.97
N LEU A 295 20.53 -2.57 -4.40
CA LEU A 295 20.75 -2.40 -2.97
C LEU A 295 20.31 -1.01 -2.49
N LEU A 296 20.80 0.06 -3.13
CA LEU A 296 20.45 1.44 -2.77
C LEU A 296 18.94 1.67 -2.82
N ALA A 297 18.27 1.17 -3.86
CA ALA A 297 16.83 1.39 -4.00
C ALA A 297 16.01 0.63 -2.96
N SER A 298 16.45 -0.58 -2.59
CA SER A 298 15.74 -1.42 -1.61
C SER A 298 16.05 -1.11 -0.15
N GLY A 299 17.19 -0.47 0.13
CA GLY A 299 17.73 -0.38 1.49
C GLY A 299 18.22 -1.73 2.05
N ALA A 300 18.20 -2.81 1.25
CA ALA A 300 18.62 -4.13 1.71
C ALA A 300 20.14 -4.19 1.94
N LYS A 301 20.56 -4.98 2.93
CA LYS A 301 21.98 -5.20 3.24
C LYS A 301 22.65 -6.17 2.27
N GLU A 302 21.86 -7.06 1.66
CA GLU A 302 22.35 -8.12 0.79
C GLU A 302 21.43 -8.29 -0.43
N LEU A 303 22.02 -8.76 -1.53
CA LEU A 303 21.28 -9.10 -2.74
C LEU A 303 20.56 -10.44 -2.56
N THR A 304 19.31 -10.49 -2.95
CA THR A 304 18.55 -11.75 -3.05
C THR A 304 19.09 -12.59 -4.20
N ILE A 305 19.30 -11.95 -5.36
CA ILE A 305 19.94 -12.57 -6.52
C ILE A 305 21.08 -11.66 -6.96
N LYS A 306 22.30 -12.21 -6.97
CA LYS A 306 23.50 -11.53 -7.46
C LYS A 306 23.41 -11.24 -8.96
N LYS A 307 24.38 -10.48 -9.46
CA LYS A 307 24.51 -10.15 -10.87
C LYS A 307 24.34 -11.35 -11.81
N VAL A 308 23.41 -11.21 -12.75
CA VAL A 308 23.22 -12.10 -13.90
C VAL A 308 23.33 -11.27 -15.17
N LYS A 309 24.26 -11.64 -16.06
CA LYS A 309 24.44 -10.96 -17.34
C LYS A 309 23.78 -11.75 -18.47
N CYS A 310 22.83 -11.12 -19.15
CA CYS A 310 22.10 -11.66 -20.28
C CYS A 310 22.24 -10.72 -21.49
N LYS A 311 23.11 -11.06 -22.46
CA LYS A 311 23.33 -10.25 -23.67
C LYS A 311 23.63 -8.78 -23.35
N ASN A 312 22.67 -7.90 -23.64
CA ASN A 312 22.72 -6.45 -23.47
C ASN A 312 22.19 -5.96 -22.12
N VAL A 313 21.71 -6.88 -21.28
CA VAL A 313 21.08 -6.59 -20.00
C VAL A 313 21.86 -7.26 -18.87
N THR A 314 22.05 -6.56 -17.77
CA THR A 314 22.61 -7.08 -16.53
C THR A 314 21.59 -6.85 -15.42
N LEU A 315 21.28 -7.91 -14.67
CA LEU A 315 20.18 -7.97 -13.73
C LEU A 315 20.71 -8.32 -12.34
N SER A 316 20.11 -7.76 -11.31
CA SER A 316 20.25 -8.22 -9.93
C SER A 316 18.94 -7.94 -9.19
N LEU A 317 18.69 -8.65 -8.10
CA LEU A 317 17.45 -8.50 -7.35
C LEU A 317 17.74 -8.37 -5.86
N SER A 318 17.07 -7.43 -5.22
CA SER A 318 16.94 -7.36 -3.77
C SER A 318 15.47 -7.32 -3.39
N ILE A 319 15.17 -7.85 -2.22
CA ILE A 319 13.84 -7.75 -1.61
C ILE A 319 13.96 -6.75 -0.46
N ALA A 320 13.18 -5.68 -0.50
CA ALA A 320 13.06 -4.81 0.66
C ALA A 320 12.20 -5.52 1.70
N ARG A 321 12.77 -5.84 2.85
CA ARG A 321 11.94 -6.17 4.00
C ARG A 321 11.36 -4.86 4.50
N ARG A 322 10.04 -4.69 4.39
CA ARG A 322 9.36 -3.58 5.06
C ARG A 322 9.46 -3.84 6.56
N GLY A 323 10.18 -3.00 7.29
CA GLY A 323 10.07 -3.01 8.74
C GLY A 323 8.78 -2.33 9.17
N ARG A 324 8.54 -2.39 10.47
CA ARG A 324 7.36 -1.82 11.11
C ARG A 324 7.82 -0.91 12.22
N LEU A 325 7.28 0.28 12.31
CA LEU A 325 7.51 1.18 13.44
C LEU A 325 6.20 1.36 14.20
N ASP A 326 6.07 0.64 15.32
CA ASP A 326 4.95 0.79 16.24
C ASP A 326 5.28 1.91 17.25
N VAL A 327 4.53 3.00 17.24
CA VAL A 327 4.69 4.07 18.25
C VAL A 327 3.80 3.73 19.45
N VAL A 328 4.43 3.38 20.56
CA VAL A 328 3.76 2.79 21.72
C VAL A 328 3.78 3.73 22.90
N GLY A 329 2.60 4.09 23.40
CA GLY A 329 2.43 4.76 24.69
C GLY A 329 2.34 3.77 25.84
N THR A 330 3.11 3.98 26.91
CA THR A 330 3.05 3.16 28.13
C THR A 330 1.99 3.65 29.13
N GLY A 331 1.20 4.67 28.78
CA GLY A 331 0.20 5.25 29.67
C GLY A 331 0.83 5.96 30.89
N PRO A 332 0.11 6.04 32.04
CA PRO A 332 0.51 6.84 33.20
C PRO A 332 1.69 6.25 34.01
N GLY A 333 2.16 5.05 33.65
CA GLY A 333 3.33 4.39 34.24
C GLY A 333 2.95 3.18 35.08
N GLY A 334 3.55 2.03 34.76
CA GLY A 334 3.23 0.71 35.33
C GLY A 334 2.70 -0.27 34.28
N LEU A 335 3.00 -1.56 34.45
CA LEU A 335 2.61 -2.63 33.51
C LEU A 335 1.13 -2.98 33.59
N GLU A 336 0.44 -2.59 34.64
CA GLU A 336 -0.98 -2.80 34.86
C GLU A 336 -1.84 -1.77 34.11
N TYR A 337 -1.25 -0.64 33.68
CA TYR A 337 -1.95 0.45 32.99
C TYR A 337 -1.67 0.49 31.48
N ILE A 338 -0.77 -0.36 30.99
CA ILE A 338 -0.49 -0.47 29.55
C ILE A 338 -1.60 -1.26 28.87
N THR A 339 -2.01 -0.82 27.69
CA THR A 339 -3.09 -1.48 26.95
C THR A 339 -2.63 -2.84 26.40
N PRO A 340 -3.54 -3.81 26.19
CA PRO A 340 -3.21 -5.07 25.54
C PRO A 340 -2.55 -4.90 24.16
N ASN A 341 -2.97 -3.90 23.38
CA ASN A 341 -2.39 -3.60 22.07
C ASN A 341 -0.94 -3.12 22.18
N ALA A 342 -0.63 -2.27 23.15
CA ALA A 342 0.73 -1.81 23.42
C ALA A 342 1.64 -2.97 23.86
N ILE A 343 1.15 -3.88 24.70
CA ILE A 343 1.88 -5.11 25.08
C ILE A 343 2.14 -5.98 23.85
N LYS A 344 1.13 -6.21 22.99
CA LYS A 344 1.25 -7.00 21.76
C LYS A 344 2.33 -6.41 20.85
N ALA A 345 2.28 -5.11 20.59
CA ALA A 345 3.26 -4.41 19.75
C ALA A 345 4.69 -4.57 20.28
N ILE A 346 4.91 -4.36 21.59
CA ILE A 346 6.23 -4.54 22.22
C ILE A 346 6.68 -6.01 22.13
N ARG A 347 5.77 -6.97 22.36
CA ARG A 347 6.11 -8.41 22.31
C ARG A 347 6.46 -8.89 20.90
N GLU A 348 5.85 -8.32 19.88
CA GLU A 348 6.11 -8.68 18.48
C GLU A 348 7.33 -7.97 17.89
N SER A 349 7.85 -6.93 18.56
CA SER A 349 9.01 -6.18 18.06
C SER A 349 10.33 -6.93 18.26
N ASP A 350 11.22 -6.80 17.28
CA ASP A 350 12.62 -7.23 17.39
C ASP A 350 13.42 -6.22 18.23
N VAL A 351 12.94 -4.97 18.25
CA VAL A 351 13.61 -3.81 18.84
C VAL A 351 12.66 -3.03 19.71
N VAL A 352 13.17 -2.52 20.82
CA VAL A 352 12.48 -1.52 21.62
C VAL A 352 13.37 -0.29 21.75
N VAL A 353 12.90 0.84 21.23
CA VAL A 353 13.61 2.12 21.27
C VAL A 353 12.87 3.03 22.24
N GLY A 354 13.55 3.66 23.19
CA GLY A 354 12.86 4.48 24.18
C GLY A 354 13.75 5.34 25.06
N PHE A 355 13.12 6.25 25.79
CA PHE A 355 13.77 6.94 26.90
C PHE A 355 13.99 5.96 28.06
N LYS A 356 15.15 6.04 28.71
CA LYS A 356 15.55 5.09 29.76
C LYS A 356 14.46 4.88 30.82
N SER A 357 13.85 5.95 31.33
CA SER A 357 12.82 5.83 32.37
C SER A 357 11.58 5.07 31.91
N TYR A 358 11.17 5.19 30.63
CA TYR A 358 10.03 4.45 30.10
C TYR A 358 10.37 2.98 29.86
N LEU A 359 11.59 2.71 29.37
CA LEU A 359 12.09 1.35 29.21
C LEU A 359 12.18 0.61 30.54
N ASP A 360 12.58 1.32 31.61
CA ASP A 360 12.64 0.77 32.97
C ASP A 360 11.26 0.31 33.47
N LEU A 361 10.18 1.02 33.11
CA LEU A 361 8.81 0.66 33.49
C LEU A 361 8.29 -0.60 32.80
N ILE A 362 8.82 -0.93 31.61
CA ILE A 362 8.39 -2.08 30.81
C ILE A 362 9.42 -3.22 30.78
N LYS A 363 10.43 -3.20 31.66
CA LYS A 363 11.53 -4.19 31.72
C LYS A 363 11.09 -5.65 31.52
N PRO A 364 10.00 -6.14 32.16
CA PRO A 364 9.53 -7.51 31.96
C PRO A 364 9.13 -7.88 30.52
N LEU A 365 8.87 -6.90 29.64
CA LEU A 365 8.53 -7.12 28.23
C LEU A 365 9.75 -7.10 27.29
N LEU A 366 10.93 -6.71 27.78
CA LEU A 366 12.15 -6.53 27.00
C LEU A 366 13.03 -7.78 26.76
N PRO A 367 12.93 -8.90 27.52
CA PRO A 367 13.78 -10.06 27.27
C PRO A 367 13.71 -10.58 25.82
N GLY A 368 14.88 -10.88 25.25
CA GLY A 368 15.01 -11.41 23.87
C GLY A 368 14.98 -10.35 22.76
N LYS A 369 14.95 -9.06 23.10
CA LYS A 369 14.86 -7.94 22.16
C LYS A 369 16.12 -7.08 22.21
N GLU A 370 16.44 -6.41 21.12
CA GLU A 370 17.44 -5.34 21.13
C GLU A 370 16.83 -4.08 21.76
N VAL A 371 17.48 -3.51 22.78
CA VAL A 371 16.99 -2.31 23.48
C VAL A 371 17.89 -1.13 23.16
N VAL A 372 17.32 -0.09 22.55
CA VAL A 372 18.03 1.15 22.22
C VAL A 372 17.52 2.26 23.14
N SER A 373 18.35 2.61 24.13
CA SER A 373 18.03 3.67 25.09
C SER A 373 18.69 4.99 24.71
N SER A 374 17.98 6.10 24.88
CA SER A 374 18.56 7.46 24.81
C SER A 374 18.34 8.24 26.11
N ALA A 375 19.11 9.31 26.31
CA ALA A 375 18.91 10.27 27.40
C ALA A 375 17.76 11.27 27.10
N MET A 376 17.47 12.16 28.05
CA MET A 376 16.57 13.31 27.83
C MET A 376 17.11 14.23 26.73
N THR A 377 16.23 15.03 26.11
CA THR A 377 16.55 16.03 25.07
C THR A 377 17.15 15.44 23.78
N GLN A 378 16.84 14.18 23.48
CA GLN A 378 17.31 13.45 22.29
C GLN A 378 16.16 12.81 21.51
N GLU A 379 14.95 13.38 21.62
CA GLU A 379 13.72 12.86 21.02
C GLU A 379 13.90 12.69 19.51
N VAL A 380 14.39 13.71 18.80
CA VAL A 380 14.63 13.65 17.34
C VAL A 380 15.58 12.51 16.98
N LYS A 381 16.74 12.41 17.65
CA LYS A 381 17.73 11.36 17.39
C LYS A 381 17.17 9.96 17.68
N ARG A 382 16.35 9.83 18.73
CA ARG A 382 15.71 8.57 19.11
C ARG A 382 14.72 8.12 18.03
N VAL A 383 13.88 9.04 17.56
CA VAL A 383 12.92 8.77 16.47
C VAL A 383 13.66 8.41 15.20
N GLN A 384 14.67 9.19 14.83
CA GLN A 384 15.47 8.96 13.62
C GLN A 384 16.14 7.58 13.66
N ARG A 385 16.68 7.19 14.82
CA ARG A 385 17.23 5.84 15.01
C ARG A 385 16.16 4.74 14.91
N ALA A 386 14.96 4.98 15.42
CA ALA A 386 13.86 4.01 15.31
C ALA A 386 13.40 3.84 13.87
N VAL A 387 13.29 4.94 13.11
CA VAL A 387 12.97 4.94 11.68
C VAL A 387 14.04 4.21 10.89
N GLU A 388 15.33 4.51 11.11
CA GLU A 388 16.44 3.78 10.48
C GLU A 388 16.34 2.26 10.69
N LEU A 389 16.07 1.83 11.93
CA LEU A 389 15.95 0.41 12.26
C LEU A 389 14.72 -0.24 11.61
N ALA A 390 13.63 0.51 11.44
CA ALA A 390 12.45 0.04 10.72
C ALA A 390 12.72 0.00 9.20
N THR A 391 13.41 0.99 8.64
CA THR A 391 13.85 0.98 7.24
C THR A 391 14.82 -0.16 6.94
N ASP A 392 15.61 -0.58 7.94
CA ASP A 392 16.44 -1.79 7.93
C ASP A 392 15.62 -3.11 7.91
N GLY A 393 14.30 -3.03 7.91
CA GLY A 393 13.39 -4.17 7.81
C GLY A 393 12.99 -4.81 9.15
N ARG A 394 13.29 -4.16 10.28
CA ARG A 394 12.99 -4.70 11.63
C ARG A 394 11.62 -4.25 12.12
N LYS A 395 11.03 -5.02 13.03
CA LYS A 395 9.86 -4.59 13.81
C LYS A 395 10.35 -3.80 15.03
N VAL A 396 10.07 -2.51 15.04
CA VAL A 396 10.56 -1.55 16.03
C VAL A 396 9.38 -1.03 16.84
N ALA A 397 9.45 -1.15 18.17
CA ALA A 397 8.54 -0.46 19.08
C ALA A 397 9.23 0.80 19.62
N LEU A 398 8.74 1.98 19.24
CA LEU A 398 9.17 3.27 19.77
C LEU A 398 8.31 3.62 20.99
N VAL A 399 8.89 3.48 22.17
CA VAL A 399 8.20 3.60 23.45
C VAL A 399 8.31 5.02 24.01
N SER A 400 7.14 5.56 24.39
CA SER A 400 6.99 6.83 25.09
C SER A 400 6.05 6.68 26.30
N GLY A 401 6.16 7.60 27.26
CA GLY A 401 5.16 7.76 28.31
C GLY A 401 3.88 8.40 27.77
N GLY A 402 2.76 8.15 28.46
CA GLY A 402 1.46 8.70 28.09
C GLY A 402 0.88 8.12 26.81
N ASP A 403 0.04 8.90 26.14
CA ASP A 403 -0.56 8.58 24.84
C ASP A 403 0.42 8.87 23.69
N PRO A 404 0.57 7.96 22.70
CA PRO A 404 1.52 8.09 21.60
C PRO A 404 1.28 9.30 20.69
N GLY A 405 0.04 9.78 20.55
CA GLY A 405 -0.36 10.89 19.69
C GLY A 405 -0.35 12.26 20.39
N VAL A 406 -0.75 12.32 21.67
CA VAL A 406 -0.91 13.58 22.40
C VAL A 406 0.37 14.00 23.15
N TYR A 407 1.05 13.06 23.80
CA TYR A 407 2.14 13.37 24.75
C TYR A 407 3.52 12.86 24.31
N ALA A 408 3.60 12.29 23.11
CA ALA A 408 4.69 11.41 22.73
C ALA A 408 5.21 11.71 21.31
N MET A 409 5.72 10.68 20.63
CA MET A 409 6.59 10.81 19.47
C MET A 409 5.90 10.48 18.13
N ALA A 410 4.58 10.28 18.08
CA ALA A 410 3.91 9.91 16.82
C ALA A 410 4.00 11.02 15.77
N GLY A 411 3.76 12.28 16.15
CA GLY A 411 3.90 13.41 15.23
C GLY A 411 5.33 13.53 14.70
N LEU A 412 6.33 13.47 15.59
CA LEU A 412 7.73 13.53 15.20
C LEU A 412 8.18 12.31 14.36
N ALA A 413 7.65 11.12 14.64
CA ALA A 413 7.89 9.92 13.83
C ALA A 413 7.31 10.07 12.42
N TYR A 414 6.12 10.68 12.31
CA TYR A 414 5.49 10.97 11.03
C TYR A 414 6.27 12.02 10.21
N GLU A 415 6.87 13.02 10.85
CA GLU A 415 7.69 14.01 10.17
C GLU A 415 9.05 13.47 9.67
N VAL A 416 9.57 12.43 10.33
CA VAL A 416 10.91 11.87 10.05
C VAL A 416 10.87 10.65 9.11
N ALA A 417 9.77 9.91 9.06
CA ALA A 417 9.56 8.74 8.19
C ALA A 417 9.21 9.14 6.76
#